data_AF-A0A3B5R788-F1
#
_entry.id   AF-A0A3B5R788-F1
#
_cell.length_a   1.000
_cell.length_b   1.000
_cell.length_c   1.000
_cell.angle_alpha   90.00
_cell.angle_beta   90.00
_cell.angle_gamma   90.00
#
_symmetry.space_group_name_H-M   'P 1'
#
loop_
_entity.id
_entity.type
_entity.pdbx_description
1 polymer ?
#
loop_
_entity_poly.entity_id
_entity_poly.type
_entity_poly.pdbx_seq_one_letter_code
_entity_poly.pdbx_strand_id
1 'polypeptide(L)'
;VPVPVPQISVKRRSWSWQQYLNEQKAEAAPPSLFTQSCPSRRTAFKVGMKLEGIDPLHPSMFCVLTVVIGCRLRLHIDGYSECYDFWVNADSPDIRPAGWCREHRHKLHPPKGENNSTPTG
;
A
#
# COMPACT_ATOMS: atom_id res chain seq x y z
N VAL A 1 -11.77 -52.67 21.88
CA VAL A 1 -12.50 -51.94 20.82
C VAL A 1 -12.64 -50.49 21.27
N PRO A 2 -12.14 -49.48 20.55
CA PRO A 2 -12.30 -48.07 20.95
C PRO A 2 -13.70 -47.57 20.58
N VAL A 3 -14.30 -46.78 21.47
CA VAL A 3 -15.61 -46.15 21.27
C VAL A 3 -15.43 -44.88 20.42
N PRO A 4 -16.27 -44.60 19.40
CA PRO A 4 -16.13 -43.39 18.59
C PRO A 4 -16.47 -42.13 19.40
N VAL A 5 -15.59 -41.14 19.38
CA VAL A 5 -15.83 -39.82 19.98
C VAL A 5 -16.76 -39.03 19.04
N PRO A 6 -17.86 -38.40 19.52
CA PRO A 6 -18.72 -37.58 18.68
C PRO A 6 -17.94 -36.37 18.17
N GLN A 7 -17.72 -36.33 16.86
CA GLN A 7 -17.17 -35.15 16.17
C GLN A 7 -18.25 -34.07 16.17
N ILE A 8 -18.26 -33.19 17.18
CA ILE A 8 -19.06 -31.97 17.14
C ILE A 8 -18.42 -31.05 16.10
N SER A 9 -18.87 -31.19 14.85
CA SER A 9 -18.53 -30.26 13.78
C SER A 9 -19.18 -28.92 14.10
N VAL A 10 -18.42 -28.00 14.70
CA VAL A 10 -18.83 -26.60 14.80
C VAL A 10 -18.86 -26.06 13.37
N LYS A 11 -20.05 -26.08 12.74
CA LYS A 11 -20.26 -25.43 11.45
C LYS A 11 -20.04 -23.93 11.65
N ARG A 12 -18.85 -23.43 11.32
CA ARG A 12 -18.62 -22.00 11.16
C ARG A 12 -19.55 -21.53 10.03
N ARG A 13 -20.63 -20.84 10.40
CA ARG A 13 -21.49 -20.18 9.42
C ARG A 13 -20.63 -19.20 8.61
N SER A 14 -20.69 -19.31 7.29
CA SER A 14 -20.06 -18.35 6.40
C SER A 14 -20.72 -16.98 6.56
N TRP A 15 -19.90 -15.93 6.67
CA TRP A 15 -20.39 -14.56 6.73
C TRP A 15 -21.05 -14.16 5.40
N SER A 16 -22.15 -13.39 5.47
CA SER A 16 -22.84 -12.82 4.30
C SER A 16 -23.24 -11.38 4.59
N TRP A 17 -22.70 -10.45 3.79
CA TRP A 17 -23.08 -9.04 3.83
C TRP A 17 -24.58 -8.83 3.56
N GLN A 18 -25.14 -9.59 2.62
CA GLN A 18 -26.56 -9.49 2.27
C GLN A 18 -27.45 -9.86 3.46
N GLN A 19 -27.12 -10.94 4.17
CA GLN A 19 -27.87 -11.35 5.35
C GLN A 19 -27.76 -10.29 6.45
N TYR A 20 -26.55 -9.79 6.72
CA TYR A 20 -26.31 -8.76 7.72
C TYR A 20 -27.11 -7.47 7.44
N LEU A 21 -27.08 -6.96 6.21
CA LEU A 21 -27.82 -5.75 5.83
C LEU A 21 -29.33 -5.92 6.00
N ASN A 22 -29.87 -7.08 5.62
CA ASN A 22 -31.28 -7.41 5.84
C ASN A 22 -31.65 -7.46 7.33
N GLU A 23 -30.83 -8.13 8.16
CA GLU A 23 -31.02 -8.21 9.61
C GLU A 23 -30.97 -6.82 10.27
N GLN A 24 -30.05 -5.97 9.83
CA GLN A 24 -29.90 -4.60 10.33
C GLN A 24 -30.90 -3.60 9.71
N LYS A 25 -31.70 -4.02 8.73
CA LYS A 25 -32.56 -3.13 7.93
C LYS A 25 -31.79 -1.93 7.36
N ALA A 26 -30.56 -2.18 6.94
CA ALA A 26 -29.62 -1.17 6.47
C ALA A 26 -29.35 -1.33 4.97
N GLU A 27 -28.95 -0.24 4.33
CA GLU A 27 -28.52 -0.23 2.93
C GLU A 27 -27.02 -0.01 2.85
N ALA A 28 -26.35 -0.69 1.91
CA ALA A 28 -24.95 -0.43 1.63
C ALA A 28 -24.79 0.96 0.98
N ALA A 29 -23.72 1.67 1.32
CA ALA A 29 -23.40 2.93 0.65
C ALA A 29 -23.25 2.71 -0.87
N PRO A 30 -23.92 3.51 -1.71
CA PRO A 30 -23.83 3.37 -3.16
C PRO A 30 -22.38 3.47 -3.67
N PRO A 31 -21.94 2.62 -4.61
CA PRO A 31 -20.59 2.67 -5.18
C PRO A 31 -20.21 4.03 -5.76
N SER A 32 -21.19 4.80 -6.25
CA SER A 32 -21.01 6.15 -6.78
C SER A 32 -20.54 7.18 -5.74
N LEU A 33 -20.73 6.92 -4.45
CA LEU A 33 -20.18 7.75 -3.37
C LEU A 33 -18.67 7.55 -3.20
N PHE A 34 -18.13 6.46 -3.74
CA PHE A 34 -16.72 6.15 -3.66
C PHE A 34 -16.05 6.56 -4.97
N THR A 35 -15.24 7.62 -4.92
CA THR A 35 -14.30 7.96 -5.99
C THR A 35 -13.12 6.98 -5.92
N GLN A 36 -13.36 5.69 -6.18
CA GLN A 36 -12.28 4.70 -6.24
C GLN A 36 -11.45 5.00 -7.49
N SER A 37 -10.32 5.66 -7.31
CA SER A 37 -9.36 6.02 -8.37
C SER A 37 -8.62 4.82 -8.97
N CYS A 38 -9.06 3.58 -8.74
CA CYS A 38 -8.60 2.42 -9.51
C CYS A 38 -9.66 1.99 -10.53
N PRO A 39 -9.90 2.76 -11.61
CA PRO A 39 -10.58 2.21 -12.76
C PRO A 39 -9.66 1.12 -13.32
N SER A 40 -10.21 -0.07 -13.53
CA SER A 40 -9.59 -1.15 -14.27
C SER A 40 -9.21 -0.67 -15.68
N ARG A 41 -8.00 -0.11 -15.81
CA ARG A 41 -7.26 0.12 -17.07
C ARG A 41 -5.92 0.78 -16.75
N ARG A 42 -4.88 -0.06 -16.61
CA ARG A 42 -3.46 0.32 -16.50
C ARG A 42 -3.15 1.30 -15.36
N THR A 43 -3.03 0.78 -14.13
CA THR A 43 -2.27 1.51 -13.09
C THR A 43 -0.88 1.80 -13.65
N ALA A 44 -0.52 3.09 -13.74
CA ALA A 44 0.82 3.50 -14.19
C ALA A 44 1.92 2.89 -13.30
N PHE A 45 1.56 2.62 -12.05
CA PHE A 45 2.40 1.99 -11.05
C PHE A 45 2.24 0.47 -11.06
N LYS A 46 3.37 -0.22 -11.07
CA LYS A 46 3.49 -1.67 -10.93
C LYS A 46 4.28 -1.98 -9.65
N VAL A 47 3.95 -3.11 -9.02
CA VAL A 47 4.70 -3.60 -7.86
C VAL A 47 6.18 -3.72 -8.22
N GLY A 48 7.06 -3.27 -7.32
CA GLY A 48 8.51 -3.23 -7.49
C GLY A 48 9.05 -1.97 -8.19
N MET A 49 8.20 -1.08 -8.70
CA MET A 49 8.66 0.22 -9.21
C MET A 49 9.24 1.09 -8.09
N LYS A 50 10.31 1.83 -8.42
CA LYS A 50 10.94 2.82 -7.52
C LYS A 50 10.49 4.24 -7.84
N LEU A 51 10.25 5.00 -6.79
CA LEU A 51 9.79 6.38 -6.81
C LEU A 51 10.60 7.22 -5.81
N GLU A 52 10.46 8.53 -5.90
CA GLU A 52 10.89 9.46 -4.85
C GLU A 52 9.65 10.02 -4.18
N GLY A 53 9.66 10.22 -2.87
CA GLY A 53 8.52 10.83 -2.20
C GLY A 53 8.76 11.22 -0.76
N ILE A 54 7.79 11.91 -0.18
CA ILE A 54 7.86 12.46 1.17
C ILE A 54 7.54 11.37 2.19
N ASP A 55 8.36 11.26 3.23
CA ASP A 55 8.05 10.46 4.41
C ASP A 55 6.95 11.16 5.24
N PRO A 56 5.77 10.53 5.46
CA PRO A 56 4.69 11.15 6.24
C PRO A 56 5.07 11.51 7.68
N LEU A 57 6.03 10.79 8.28
CA LEU A 57 6.55 11.08 9.61
C LEU A 57 7.62 12.18 9.60
N HIS A 58 8.21 12.43 8.43
CA HIS A 58 9.24 13.42 8.23
C HIS A 58 9.03 14.24 6.95
N PRO A 59 8.07 15.20 6.94
CA PRO A 59 7.63 15.91 5.74
C PRO A 59 8.71 16.72 5.01
N SER A 60 9.86 16.95 5.64
CA SER A 60 11.02 17.62 5.06
C SER A 60 11.98 16.70 4.32
N MET A 61 11.74 15.37 4.31
CA MET A 61 12.65 14.38 3.74
C MET A 61 12.04 13.70 2.52
N PHE A 62 12.75 13.78 1.40
CA PHE A 62 12.50 12.91 0.25
C PHE A 62 13.27 11.60 0.41
N CYS A 63 12.57 10.49 0.26
CA CYS A 63 13.11 9.14 0.41
C CYS A 63 12.90 8.34 -0.89
N VAL A 64 13.69 7.27 -1.05
CA VAL A 64 13.45 6.26 -2.09
C VAL A 64 12.30 5.36 -1.64
N LEU A 65 11.28 5.24 -2.48
CA LEU A 65 10.08 4.46 -2.21
C LEU A 65 9.93 3.31 -3.20
N THR A 66 9.44 2.16 -2.75
CA THR A 66 9.10 1.01 -3.59
C THR A 66 7.60 0.72 -3.55
N VAL A 67 6.98 0.52 -4.72
CA VAL A 67 5.55 0.16 -4.82
C VAL A 67 5.33 -1.29 -4.38
N VAL A 68 4.55 -1.48 -3.32
CA VAL A 68 4.14 -2.82 -2.82
C VAL A 68 2.77 -3.22 -3.40
N ILE A 69 1.87 -2.26 -3.59
CA ILE A 69 0.52 -2.47 -4.15
C ILE A 69 0.21 -1.37 -5.16
N GLY A 70 -0.38 -1.69 -6.32
CA GLY A 70 -0.52 -0.77 -7.46
C GLY A 70 -1.87 -0.08 -7.67
N CYS A 71 -2.97 -0.52 -7.03
CA CYS A 71 -4.31 0.08 -7.22
C CYS A 71 -4.56 1.28 -6.30
N ARG A 72 -4.52 1.03 -4.99
CA ARG A 72 -4.25 2.05 -3.97
C ARG A 72 -2.78 1.86 -3.65
N LEU A 73 -1.96 2.91 -3.76
CA LEU A 73 -0.52 2.72 -3.64
C LEU A 73 -0.17 2.44 -2.19
N ARG A 74 0.37 1.26 -1.92
CA ARG A 74 1.12 1.01 -0.69
C ARG A 74 2.58 1.18 -1.04
N LEU A 75 3.23 2.14 -0.40
CA LEU A 75 4.63 2.47 -0.62
C LEU A 75 5.47 2.04 0.57
N HIS A 76 6.59 1.41 0.25
CA HIS A 76 7.63 1.03 1.19
C HIS A 76 8.76 2.04 1.16
N ILE A 77 9.30 2.43 2.32
CA ILE A 77 10.50 3.27 2.41
C ILE A 77 11.73 2.36 2.41
N ASP A 78 12.55 2.44 1.36
CA ASP A 78 13.68 1.53 1.19
C ASP A 78 14.66 1.63 2.37
N GLY A 79 15.00 0.48 2.96
CA GLY A 79 15.90 0.37 4.12
C GLY A 79 15.21 0.50 5.49
N TYR A 80 13.88 0.68 5.52
CA TYR A 80 13.08 0.72 6.75
C TYR A 80 12.23 -0.54 6.90
N SER A 81 11.64 -0.73 8.09
CA SER A 81 10.71 -1.83 8.35
C SER A 81 9.38 -1.60 7.61
N GLU A 82 8.72 -2.69 7.20
CA GLU A 82 7.39 -2.64 6.58
C GLU A 82 6.30 -1.99 7.47
N CYS A 83 6.54 -1.86 8.77
CA CYS A 83 5.64 -1.14 9.67
C CYS A 83 5.59 0.38 9.40
N TYR A 84 6.54 0.91 8.61
CA TYR A 84 6.55 2.29 8.13
C TYR A 84 5.95 2.44 6.73
N ASP A 85 5.45 1.35 6.13
CA ASP A 85 4.74 1.44 4.86
C ASP A 85 3.48 2.29 5.02
N PHE A 86 3.18 3.08 3.99
CA PHE A 86 2.04 3.98 4.01
C PHE A 86 1.24 3.91 2.72
N TRP A 87 -0.02 4.34 2.81
CA TRP A 87 -0.95 4.34 1.69
C TRP A 87 -1.09 5.74 1.12
N VAL A 88 -0.97 5.85 -0.20
CA VAL A 88 -1.25 7.09 -0.95
C VAL A 88 -2.07 6.81 -2.19
N ASN A 89 -2.69 7.85 -2.73
CA ASN A 89 -3.30 7.79 -4.04
C ASN A 89 -2.24 7.97 -5.13
N ALA A 90 -2.52 7.43 -6.32
CA ALA A 90 -1.62 7.52 -7.47
C ALA A 90 -1.42 8.95 -8.01
N ASP A 91 -2.29 9.88 -7.64
CA ASP A 91 -2.27 11.31 -7.97
C ASP A 91 -1.74 12.18 -6.81
N SER A 92 -1.21 11.57 -5.75
CA SER A 92 -0.68 12.31 -4.61
C SER A 92 0.43 13.28 -5.04
N PRO A 93 0.40 14.55 -4.58
CA PRO A 93 1.46 15.50 -4.84
C PRO A 93 2.72 15.22 -4.01
N ASP A 94 2.77 14.15 -3.22
CA ASP A 94 3.91 13.81 -2.37
C ASP A 94 4.79 12.71 -2.97
N ILE A 95 4.39 12.15 -4.12
CA ILE A 95 5.15 11.14 -4.86
C ILE A 95 5.61 11.67 -6.21
N ARG A 96 6.81 11.26 -6.63
CA ARG A 96 7.52 11.76 -7.81
C ARG A 96 8.23 10.62 -8.55
N PRO A 97 8.42 10.74 -9.87
CA PRO A 97 9.27 9.80 -10.60
C PRO A 97 10.72 9.88 -10.12
N ALA A 98 11.48 8.80 -10.31
CA ALA A 98 12.91 8.79 -10.04
C ALA A 98 13.64 9.88 -10.83
N GLY A 99 14.54 10.61 -10.18
CA GLY A 99 15.30 11.73 -10.72
C GLY A 99 14.73 13.12 -10.41
N TRP A 100 13.50 13.21 -9.90
CA TRP A 100 12.83 14.50 -9.67
C TRP A 100 13.58 15.40 -8.68
N CYS A 101 14.09 14.84 -7.58
CA CYS A 101 14.85 15.57 -6.58
C CYS A 101 16.12 16.19 -7.18
N ARG A 102 16.81 15.45 -8.05
CA ARG A 102 18.01 15.95 -8.73
C ARG A 102 17.69 17.14 -9.63
N GLU A 103 16.61 17.04 -10.41
CA GLU A 103 16.16 18.09 -11.33
C GLU A 103 15.74 19.36 -10.59
N HIS A 104 15.04 19.20 -9.47
CA HIS A 104 14.45 20.31 -8.70
C HIS A 104 15.33 20.77 -7.52
N ARG A 105 16.59 20.30 -7.47
CA ARG A 105 17.58 20.63 -6.41
C ARG A 105 17.11 20.31 -4.99
N HIS A 106 16.31 19.27 -4.83
CA HIS A 106 15.96 18.68 -3.54
C HIS A 106 16.96 17.60 -3.13
N LYS A 107 17.15 17.44 -1.81
CA LYS A 107 17.98 16.38 -1.25
C LYS A 107 17.17 15.08 -1.19
N LEU A 108 17.60 14.06 -1.95
CA LEU A 108 17.12 12.70 -1.81
C LEU A 108 17.93 11.97 -0.74
N HIS A 109 17.25 11.35 0.23
CA HIS A 109 17.87 10.54 1.26
C HIS A 109 18.07 9.11 0.74
N PRO A 110 19.32 8.58 0.80
CA PRO A 110 19.58 7.21 0.36
C PRO A 110 18.91 6.20 1.30
N PRO A 111 18.58 5.00 0.81
CA PRO A 111 18.11 3.89 1.64
C PRO A 111 19.05 3.61 2.81
N LYS A 112 18.48 3.29 3.96
CA LYS A 112 19.26 2.95 5.15
C LYS A 112 20.03 1.64 4.91
N GLY A 113 21.34 1.67 5.12
CA GLY A 113 22.23 0.50 4.97
C GLY A 113 22.90 0.37 3.60
N GLU A 114 22.62 1.27 2.65
CA GLU A 114 23.44 1.40 1.43
C GLU A 114 24.74 2.10 1.77
N ASN A 115 25.77 1.31 2.06
CA ASN A 115 27.14 1.79 2.18
C ASN A 115 27.55 2.37 0.83
N ASN A 116 27.82 3.67 0.79
CA ASN A 116 28.27 4.38 -0.40
C ASN A 116 29.68 3.90 -0.80
N SER A 117 29.80 2.70 -1.38
CA SER A 117 31.05 2.22 -1.95
C SER A 117 31.27 2.92 -3.29
N THR A 118 31.96 4.07 -3.19
CA THR A 118 32.87 4.70 -4.17
C THR A 118 32.45 4.75 -5.65
N PRO A 119 32.38 5.95 -6.28
CA PRO A 119 32.28 6.04 -7.72
C PRO A 119 33.60 5.54 -8.34
N THR A 120 33.51 4.51 -9.17
CA THR A 120 34.56 4.16 -10.14
C THR A 120 34.35 5.06 -11.35
N GLY A 121 35.35 5.88 -11.68
CA GLY A 121 35.36 6.80 -12.81
C GLY A 121 36.53 7.76 -12.73
#